data_AF-A0A914YHB1-F1
#
_entry.id   AF-A0A914YHB1-F1
#
_cell.length_a   1.000
_cell.length_b   1.000
_cell.length_c   1.000
_cell.angle_alpha   90.00
_cell.angle_beta   90.00
_cell.angle_gamma   90.00
#
_symmetry.space_group_name_H-M   'P 1'
#
loop_
_entity.id
_entity.type
_entity.pdbx_description
1 polymer ?
#
loop_
_entity_poly.entity_id
_entity_poly.type
_entity_poly.pdbx_seq_one_letter_code
_entity_poly.pdbx_strand_id
1 'polypeptide(L)'
;MLPLRFGTPVFFTVPIPGQFFNTGPPLNARPLLQGFGNPGFRLPPQLRPPMSLNIHHQPRPQAQPQQPPKFRLAAPPKTTIFVGNISEEVETDLLQKMCEECGDVNSFRRMQGANGKPQAFGFVEFNHVEATRRALRLLNGFNIGGKPLLIKVEEKVMNQIHEYLNSLRQENGLLPLPIGTEFPTSDEERDGDIVAERRIVEMVEAVDKNLLREPDPPPPEPKKEEKKVLSSSESEDVSYIFKLYHEFNLKTR
;
A
#
# COMPACT_ATOMS: atom_id res chain seq x y z
N MET A 1 11.23 53.76 8.77
CA MET A 1 11.73 54.04 10.13
C MET A 1 10.56 53.90 11.11
N LEU A 2 10.71 53.02 12.11
CA LEU A 2 9.83 52.73 13.28
C LEU A 2 8.50 51.98 13.03
N PRO A 3 8.00 51.16 13.98
CA PRO A 3 8.70 50.01 14.56
C PRO A 3 7.83 48.72 14.67
N LEU A 4 8.53 47.60 14.89
CA LEU A 4 8.05 46.26 15.21
C LEU A 4 7.22 46.20 16.51
N ARG A 5 6.11 45.44 16.49
CA ARG A 5 5.46 44.93 17.71
C ARG A 5 5.10 43.45 17.53
N PHE A 6 5.74 42.62 18.35
CA PHE A 6 5.43 41.21 18.55
C PHE A 6 4.04 41.06 19.22
N GLY A 7 3.14 40.31 18.58
CA GLY A 7 1.88 39.85 19.15
C GLY A 7 2.00 38.39 19.59
N THR A 8 1.80 38.15 20.87
CA THR A 8 1.74 36.85 21.55
C THR A 8 0.58 35.97 21.06
N PRO A 9 0.71 34.64 20.96
CA PRO A 9 -0.44 33.75 20.78
C PRO A 9 -1.20 33.58 22.10
N VAL A 10 -2.51 33.83 22.05
CA VAL A 10 -3.45 33.60 23.15
C VAL A 10 -3.71 32.10 23.25
N PHE A 11 -3.24 31.48 24.34
CA PHE A 11 -3.61 30.11 24.72
C PHE A 11 -5.05 30.13 25.26
N PHE A 12 -5.99 29.49 24.57
CA PHE A 12 -7.27 29.13 25.15
C PHE A 12 -7.10 27.87 25.99
N THR A 13 -7.02 28.04 27.30
CA THR A 13 -7.08 26.96 28.28
C THR A 13 -8.55 26.57 28.49
N VAL A 14 -8.93 25.35 28.14
CA VAL A 14 -10.24 24.77 28.51
C VAL A 14 -10.03 23.88 29.73
N PRO A 15 -10.84 24.00 30.80
CA PRO A 15 -10.65 23.26 32.04
C PRO A 15 -11.08 21.78 31.93
N ILE A 16 -10.32 20.92 32.61
CA ILE A 16 -10.55 19.49 32.82
C ILE A 16 -11.49 19.29 34.00
N PRO A 17 -12.57 18.51 33.86
CA PRO A 17 -13.21 17.86 35.00
C PRO A 17 -13.27 16.33 34.85
N GLY A 18 -12.99 15.62 35.94
CA GLY A 18 -13.45 14.24 36.12
C GLY A 18 -12.36 13.18 36.16
N GLN A 19 -11.66 13.12 37.29
CA GLN A 19 -10.99 11.91 37.75
C GLN A 19 -12.04 10.81 37.97
N PHE A 20 -11.94 9.68 37.28
CA PHE A 20 -12.58 8.44 37.72
C PHE A 20 -11.59 7.29 37.66
N PHE A 21 -11.56 6.60 38.80
CA PHE A 21 -10.66 5.55 39.16
C PHE A 21 -10.85 4.31 38.28
N ASN A 22 -9.71 3.71 37.96
CA ASN A 22 -9.57 2.33 37.53
C ASN A 22 -10.12 1.40 38.63
N THR A 23 -11.17 0.63 38.34
CA THR A 23 -11.56 -0.54 39.13
C THR A 23 -11.81 -1.69 38.17
N GLY A 24 -11.03 -2.77 38.34
CA GLY A 24 -10.99 -3.93 37.47
C GLY A 24 -12.28 -4.79 37.47
N PRO A 25 -12.28 -5.87 36.67
CA PRO A 25 -13.47 -6.68 36.43
C PRO A 25 -13.90 -7.53 37.64
N PRO A 26 -15.21 -7.83 37.78
CA PRO A 26 -15.75 -8.48 38.96
C PRO A 26 -15.44 -9.97 39.03
N LEU A 27 -15.27 -10.44 40.27
CA LEU A 27 -15.05 -11.83 40.65
C LEU A 27 -16.28 -12.69 40.38
N ASN A 28 -16.00 -13.85 39.81
CA ASN A 28 -16.89 -14.97 39.56
C ASN A 28 -17.52 -15.47 40.89
N ALA A 29 -18.81 -15.22 41.09
CA ALA A 29 -19.56 -15.69 42.26
C ALA A 29 -19.99 -17.16 42.05
N ARG A 30 -19.45 -18.06 42.88
CA ARG A 30 -19.91 -19.46 43.01
C ARG A 30 -21.18 -19.50 43.86
N PRO A 31 -22.22 -20.28 43.51
CA PRO A 31 -23.37 -20.46 44.39
C PRO A 31 -23.01 -21.42 45.54
N LEU A 32 -23.31 -21.01 46.77
CA LEU A 32 -23.29 -21.85 47.97
C LEU A 32 -24.59 -22.65 48.05
N LEU A 33 -24.49 -23.98 47.98
CA LEU A 33 -25.60 -24.89 48.22
C LEU A 33 -25.90 -24.94 49.72
N GLN A 34 -27.11 -24.54 50.09
CA GLN A 34 -27.65 -24.58 51.44
C GLN A 34 -27.85 -26.04 51.89
N GLY A 35 -27.30 -26.39 53.06
CA GLY A 35 -27.51 -27.68 53.70
C GLY A 35 -28.86 -27.78 54.40
N PHE A 36 -29.57 -28.88 54.17
CA PHE A 36 -30.55 -29.44 55.08
C PHE A 36 -30.02 -30.79 55.57
N GLY A 37 -30.05 -30.98 56.88
CA GLY A 37 -29.38 -32.09 57.56
C GLY A 37 -30.10 -33.43 57.44
N ASN A 38 -29.34 -34.49 57.77
CA ASN A 38 -29.89 -35.72 58.29
C ASN A 38 -28.87 -36.35 59.27
N PRO A 39 -29.31 -36.96 60.40
CA PRO A 39 -28.43 -37.45 61.45
C PRO A 39 -28.07 -38.93 61.21
N GLY A 40 -26.83 -39.33 61.50
CA GLY A 40 -26.50 -40.75 61.65
C GLY A 40 -25.05 -41.11 61.32
N PHE A 41 -24.41 -41.77 62.29
CA PHE A 41 -23.14 -42.50 62.23
C PHE A 41 -21.83 -41.68 62.24
N ARG A 42 -21.32 -41.45 63.46
CA ARG A 42 -19.88 -41.20 63.71
C ARG A 42 -19.13 -42.54 63.67
N LEU A 43 -18.17 -42.68 62.75
CA LEU A 43 -17.11 -43.70 62.79
C LEU A 43 -15.81 -43.06 63.33
N PRO A 44 -14.96 -43.82 64.06
CA PRO A 44 -13.73 -43.29 64.64
C PRO A 44 -12.65 -43.05 63.56
N PRO A 45 -11.73 -42.09 63.77
CA PRO A 45 -10.67 -41.82 62.81
C PRO A 45 -9.58 -42.89 62.91
N GLN A 46 -9.53 -43.80 61.93
CA GLN A 46 -8.36 -44.65 61.71
C GLN A 46 -7.27 -43.83 61.01
N LEU A 47 -6.12 -43.71 61.68
CA LEU A 47 -4.86 -43.19 61.12
C LEU A 47 -4.54 -43.94 59.82
N ARG A 48 -4.62 -43.23 58.68
CA ARG A 48 -4.07 -43.72 57.41
C ARG A 48 -2.59 -43.35 57.35
N PRO A 49 -1.68 -44.29 57.03
CA PRO A 49 -0.28 -43.96 56.79
C PRO A 49 -0.16 -43.06 55.54
N PRO A 50 0.85 -42.17 55.48
CA PRO A 50 1.07 -41.34 54.31
C PRO A 50 1.45 -42.23 53.12
N MET A 51 0.63 -42.25 52.07
CA MET A 51 1.07 -42.75 50.77
C MET A 51 2.13 -41.78 50.25
N SER A 52 3.31 -42.32 49.95
CA SER A 52 4.37 -41.62 49.24
C SER A 52 3.80 -41.05 47.94
N LEU A 53 3.82 -39.73 47.81
CA LEU A 53 3.56 -39.05 46.54
C LEU A 53 4.66 -39.45 45.55
N ASN A 54 4.39 -40.48 44.75
CA ASN A 54 5.17 -40.73 43.54
C ASN A 54 4.79 -39.62 42.55
N ILE A 55 5.50 -38.49 42.64
CA ILE A 55 5.38 -37.38 41.69
C ILE A 55 6.00 -37.86 40.39
N HIS A 56 5.23 -38.63 39.62
CA HIS A 56 5.49 -38.78 38.21
C HIS A 56 5.11 -37.45 37.56
N HIS A 57 6.12 -36.61 37.36
CA HIS A 57 6.02 -35.36 36.65
C HIS A 57 5.69 -35.70 35.20
N GLN A 58 4.41 -35.86 34.85
CA GLN A 58 4.05 -35.69 33.45
C GLN A 58 4.26 -34.21 33.14
N PRO A 59 5.10 -33.83 32.16
CA PRO A 59 5.17 -32.46 31.73
C PRO A 59 3.78 -32.09 31.19
N ARG A 60 3.06 -31.26 31.95
CA ARG A 60 1.89 -30.54 31.44
C ARG A 60 2.36 -29.89 30.14
N PRO A 61 1.69 -30.10 29.00
CA PRO A 61 2.04 -29.37 27.78
C PRO A 61 1.93 -27.89 28.13
N GLN A 62 3.07 -27.24 28.27
CA GLN A 62 3.12 -25.81 28.40
C GLN A 62 2.53 -25.32 27.07
N ALA A 63 1.37 -24.68 27.13
CA ALA A 63 0.93 -23.84 26.03
C ALA A 63 2.05 -22.81 25.87
N GLN A 64 2.98 -23.08 24.96
CA GLN A 64 3.94 -22.09 24.50
C GLN A 64 3.09 -20.87 24.16
N PRO A 65 3.50 -19.65 24.58
CA PRO A 65 2.92 -18.45 24.03
C PRO A 65 2.98 -18.64 22.52
N GLN A 66 1.84 -18.85 21.90
CA GLN A 66 1.76 -18.89 20.45
C GLN A 66 2.18 -17.49 20.06
N GLN A 67 3.45 -17.35 19.68
CA GLN A 67 3.89 -16.18 18.95
C GLN A 67 2.84 -16.02 17.85
N PRO A 68 2.22 -14.84 17.69
CA PRO A 68 1.31 -14.62 16.57
C PRO A 68 2.03 -15.16 15.34
N PRO A 69 1.32 -15.91 14.46
CA PRO A 69 1.95 -16.58 13.34
C PRO A 69 2.89 -15.56 12.71
N LYS A 70 4.20 -15.85 12.75
CA LYS A 70 5.18 -15.08 11.99
C LYS A 70 4.64 -15.19 10.59
N PHE A 71 3.99 -14.13 10.09
CA PHE A 71 3.58 -14.05 8.71
C PHE A 71 4.88 -14.30 7.98
N ARG A 72 5.06 -15.51 7.44
CA ARG A 72 6.12 -15.74 6.47
C ARG A 72 5.89 -14.64 5.47
N LEU A 73 6.79 -13.66 5.39
CA LEU A 73 6.74 -12.55 4.45
C LEU A 73 6.27 -13.17 3.13
N ALA A 74 4.99 -12.96 2.81
CA ALA A 74 4.44 -13.44 1.58
C ALA A 74 5.32 -12.80 0.51
N ALA A 75 5.77 -13.61 -0.46
CA ALA A 75 6.58 -13.07 -1.54
C ALA A 75 5.90 -11.79 -2.06
N PRO A 76 6.66 -10.70 -2.29
CA PRO A 76 6.08 -9.43 -2.69
C PRO A 76 5.14 -9.67 -3.88
N PRO A 77 3.90 -9.16 -3.83
CA PRO A 77 2.96 -9.39 -4.91
C PRO A 77 3.50 -8.72 -6.16
N LYS A 78 3.40 -9.43 -7.29
CA LYS A 78 3.62 -8.82 -8.60
C LYS A 78 2.50 -7.82 -8.86
N THR A 79 2.86 -6.67 -9.40
CA THR A 79 1.91 -5.58 -9.63
C THR A 79 2.04 -5.07 -11.05
N THR A 80 0.91 -4.92 -11.72
CA THR A 80 0.88 -4.47 -13.11
C THR A 80 0.29 -3.07 -13.18
N ILE A 81 0.96 -2.18 -13.91
CA ILE A 81 0.56 -0.81 -14.15
C ILE A 81 0.18 -0.60 -15.61
N PHE A 82 -0.70 0.37 -15.85
CA PHE A 82 -1.03 0.88 -17.18
C PHE A 82 -0.14 2.09 -17.49
N VAL A 83 0.45 2.08 -18.68
CA VAL A 83 1.21 3.20 -19.25
C VAL A 83 0.49 3.67 -20.51
N GLY A 84 0.05 4.91 -20.53
CA GLY A 84 -0.72 5.50 -21.63
C GLY A 84 -0.17 6.83 -22.11
N ASN A 85 -0.81 7.38 -23.14
CA ASN A 85 -0.41 8.61 -23.84
C ASN A 85 1.03 8.57 -24.42
N ILE A 86 1.46 7.38 -24.82
CA ILE A 86 2.79 7.14 -25.40
C ILE A 86 2.84 7.71 -26.82
N SER A 87 3.87 8.48 -27.16
CA SER A 87 4.07 8.99 -28.52
C SER A 87 4.42 7.85 -29.50
N GLU A 88 4.04 7.99 -30.78
CA GLU A 88 4.36 7.02 -31.84
C GLU A 88 5.87 7.01 -32.16
N GLU A 89 6.55 8.13 -31.87
CA GLU A 89 8.00 8.31 -32.04
C GLU A 89 8.84 7.57 -30.99
N VAL A 90 8.23 7.20 -29.86
CA VAL A 90 8.93 6.54 -28.76
C VAL A 90 8.98 5.03 -29.02
N GLU A 91 10.17 4.45 -28.96
CA GLU A 91 10.36 3.00 -29.11
C GLU A 91 10.00 2.24 -27.84
N THR A 92 9.55 0.99 -28.00
CA THR A 92 9.21 0.07 -26.90
C THR A 92 10.42 -0.16 -25.98
N ASP A 93 11.62 -0.32 -26.53
CA ASP A 93 12.85 -0.54 -25.78
C ASP A 93 13.22 0.63 -24.87
N LEU A 94 12.95 1.88 -25.30
CA LEU A 94 13.18 3.05 -24.47
C LEU A 94 12.24 3.06 -23.26
N LEU A 95 10.94 2.79 -23.48
CA LEU A 95 9.96 2.72 -22.40
C LEU A 95 10.28 1.62 -21.39
N GLN A 96 10.75 0.47 -21.88
CA GLN A 96 11.18 -0.62 -21.01
C GLN A 96 12.33 -0.17 -20.10
N LYS A 97 13.38 0.44 -20.66
CA LYS A 97 14.52 0.95 -19.88
C LYS A 97 14.11 2.02 -18.87
N MET A 98 13.19 2.92 -19.24
CA MET A 98 12.65 3.91 -18.29
C MET A 98 11.91 3.24 -17.11
N CYS A 99 11.16 2.17 -17.39
CA CYS A 99 10.50 1.40 -16.34
C CYS A 99 11.51 0.63 -15.48
N GLU A 100 12.59 0.13 -16.06
CA GLU A 100 13.67 -0.57 -15.34
C GLU A 100 14.40 0.32 -14.32
N GLU A 101 14.54 1.63 -14.57
CA GLU A 101 15.06 2.56 -13.55
C GLU A 101 14.10 2.79 -12.38
N CYS A 102 12.80 2.56 -12.59
CA CYS A 102 11.83 2.61 -11.51
C CYS A 102 11.90 1.35 -10.62
N GLY A 103 12.28 0.21 -11.19
CA GLY A 103 12.57 -1.04 -10.47
C GLY A 103 12.44 -2.28 -11.36
N ASP A 104 12.55 -3.46 -10.77
CA ASP A 104 12.61 -4.72 -11.51
C ASP A 104 11.34 -5.04 -12.30
N VAL A 105 11.44 -4.93 -13.62
CA VAL A 105 10.37 -5.27 -14.57
C VAL A 105 10.35 -6.78 -14.79
N ASN A 106 9.20 -7.41 -14.53
CA ASN A 106 8.96 -8.82 -14.86
C ASN A 106 8.55 -9.00 -16.33
N SER A 107 7.67 -8.12 -16.82
CA SER A 107 7.22 -8.16 -18.20
C SER A 107 6.75 -6.79 -18.67
N PHE A 108 7.15 -6.40 -19.87
CA PHE A 108 6.66 -5.19 -20.54
C PHE A 108 5.98 -5.58 -21.85
N ARG A 109 4.78 -5.03 -22.09
CA ARG A 109 4.06 -5.22 -23.35
C ARG A 109 3.39 -3.93 -23.78
N ARG A 110 3.87 -3.37 -24.90
CA ARG A 110 3.14 -2.34 -25.63
C ARG A 110 2.06 -2.98 -26.49
N MET A 111 0.85 -2.43 -26.44
CA MET A 111 -0.25 -2.94 -27.23
C MET A 111 -0.08 -2.53 -28.69
N GLN A 112 -0.46 -3.41 -29.62
CA GLN A 112 -0.44 -3.13 -31.05
C GLN A 112 -1.88 -3.19 -31.56
N GLY A 113 -2.25 -2.23 -32.41
CA GLY A 113 -3.56 -2.21 -33.04
C GLY A 113 -3.67 -3.27 -34.14
N ALA A 114 -4.88 -3.47 -34.66
CA ALA A 114 -5.14 -4.40 -35.77
C ALA A 114 -4.30 -4.11 -37.03
N ASN A 115 -3.83 -2.87 -37.18
CA ASN A 115 -3.03 -2.43 -38.32
C ASN A 115 -1.52 -2.72 -38.14
N GLY A 116 -1.12 -3.43 -37.08
CA GLY A 116 0.28 -3.70 -36.74
C GLY A 116 1.04 -2.48 -36.17
N LYS A 117 0.40 -1.31 -36.13
CA LYS A 117 0.97 -0.10 -35.52
C LYS A 117 0.92 -0.18 -33.99
N PRO A 118 1.97 0.28 -33.29
CA PRO A 118 1.95 0.35 -31.84
C PRO A 118 0.87 1.35 -31.38
N GLN A 119 0.06 0.94 -30.42
CA GLN A 119 -0.88 1.85 -29.77
C GLN A 119 -0.15 2.76 -28.78
N ALA A 120 -0.82 3.84 -28.41
CA ALA A 120 -0.34 4.83 -27.45
C ALA A 120 -0.40 4.35 -25.98
N PHE A 121 -0.51 3.03 -25.75
CA PHE A 121 -0.54 2.46 -24.40
C PHE A 121 0.05 1.05 -24.32
N GLY A 122 0.38 0.64 -23.10
CA GLY A 122 0.95 -0.65 -22.76
C GLY A 122 0.79 -0.98 -21.28
N PHE A 123 1.24 -2.17 -20.91
CA PHE A 123 1.22 -2.68 -19.54
C PHE A 123 2.63 -3.08 -19.12
N VAL A 124 2.97 -2.76 -17.87
CA VAL A 124 4.24 -3.13 -17.24
C VAL A 124 3.91 -3.91 -15.97
N GLU A 125 4.46 -5.11 -15.84
CA GLU A 125 4.42 -5.90 -14.59
C GLU A 125 5.74 -5.74 -13.86
N PHE A 126 5.69 -5.31 -12.60
CA PHE A 126 6.83 -5.22 -11.70
C PHE A 126 6.86 -6.38 -10.70
N ASN A 127 8.07 -6.81 -10.34
CA ASN A 127 8.27 -7.79 -9.28
C ASN A 127 8.08 -7.21 -7.87
N HIS A 128 8.16 -5.88 -7.72
CA HIS A 128 8.11 -5.19 -6.44
C HIS A 128 7.04 -4.10 -6.42
N VAL A 129 6.36 -3.98 -5.27
CA VAL A 129 5.36 -2.94 -5.01
C VAL A 129 5.98 -1.53 -4.97
N GLU A 130 7.21 -1.43 -4.49
CA GLU A 130 7.95 -0.16 -4.44
C GLU A 130 8.20 0.42 -5.84
N ALA A 131 8.53 -0.45 -6.81
CA ALA A 131 8.74 -0.06 -8.20
C ALA A 131 7.46 0.55 -8.80
N THR A 132 6.30 -0.06 -8.55
CA THR A 132 5.00 0.49 -8.96
C THR A 132 4.71 1.85 -8.33
N ARG A 133 4.98 2.01 -7.02
CA ARG A 133 4.83 3.32 -6.33
C ARG A 133 5.77 4.37 -6.88
N ARG A 134 7.01 4.00 -7.20
CA ARG A 134 7.99 4.91 -7.80
C ARG A 134 7.56 5.32 -9.21
N ALA A 135 7.17 4.36 -10.05
CA ALA A 135 6.69 4.63 -11.41
C ALA A 135 5.50 5.62 -11.43
N LEU A 136 4.57 5.49 -10.48
CA LEU A 136 3.46 6.44 -10.34
C LEU A 136 3.89 7.87 -9.99
N ARG A 137 4.97 8.02 -9.23
CA ARG A 137 5.47 9.32 -8.79
C ARG A 137 6.37 9.97 -9.83
N LEU A 138 7.18 9.18 -10.53
CA LEU A 138 8.19 9.66 -11.48
C LEU A 138 7.69 9.73 -12.92
N LEU A 139 7.03 8.68 -13.40
CA LEU A 139 6.66 8.56 -14.82
C LEU A 139 5.31 9.21 -15.13
N ASN A 140 4.45 9.41 -14.13
CA ASN A 140 3.16 10.04 -14.34
C ASN A 140 3.34 11.54 -14.63
N GLY A 141 2.93 11.96 -15.83
CA GLY A 141 3.16 13.33 -16.31
C GLY A 141 4.54 13.55 -16.93
N PHE A 142 5.41 12.53 -17.01
CA PHE A 142 6.71 12.68 -17.65
C PHE A 142 6.57 12.96 -19.15
N ASN A 143 7.15 14.05 -19.63
CA ASN A 143 7.03 14.48 -21.03
C ASN A 143 8.03 13.72 -21.92
N ILE A 144 7.51 12.96 -22.88
CA ILE A 144 8.32 12.26 -23.89
C ILE A 144 7.64 12.30 -25.26
N GLY A 145 8.40 12.68 -26.29
CA GLY A 145 7.88 12.90 -27.65
C GLY A 145 6.76 13.95 -27.69
N GLY A 146 6.88 15.01 -26.89
CA GLY A 146 5.90 16.09 -26.79
C GLY A 146 4.58 15.73 -26.09
N LYS A 147 4.47 14.53 -25.49
CA LYS A 147 3.26 14.08 -24.77
C LYS A 147 3.59 13.66 -23.33
N PRO A 148 2.78 14.08 -22.33
CA PRO A 148 2.95 13.63 -20.96
C PRO A 148 2.44 12.19 -20.81
N LEU A 149 3.26 11.30 -20.26
CA LEU A 149 2.85 9.92 -20.00
C LEU A 149 1.73 9.88 -18.96
N LEU A 150 0.79 8.94 -19.13
CA LEU A 150 -0.30 8.69 -18.21
C LEU A 150 -0.10 7.36 -17.52
N ILE A 151 0.16 7.38 -16.22
CA ILE A 151 0.31 6.14 -15.43
C ILE A 151 -0.95 5.94 -14.60
N LYS A 152 -1.56 4.75 -14.71
CA LYS A 152 -2.73 4.35 -13.91
C LYS A 152 -2.52 2.95 -13.36
N VAL A 153 -3.15 2.67 -12.23
CA VAL A 153 -3.18 1.33 -11.63
C VAL A 153 -4.62 0.95 -11.34
N GLU A 154 -4.93 -0.33 -11.53
CA GLU A 154 -6.25 -0.87 -11.19
C GLU A 154 -6.52 -0.75 -9.68
N GLU A 155 -7.76 -0.46 -9.31
CA GLU A 155 -8.18 -0.37 -7.90
C GLU A 155 -7.85 -1.64 -7.11
N LYS A 156 -8.02 -2.82 -7.72
CA LYS A 156 -7.67 -4.09 -7.09
C LYS A 156 -6.18 -4.20 -6.78
N VAL A 157 -5.33 -3.77 -7.70
CA VAL A 157 -3.87 -3.78 -7.52
C VAL A 157 -3.47 -2.72 -6.49
N MET A 158 -4.12 -1.55 -6.50
CA MET A 158 -3.94 -0.52 -5.47
C MET A 158 -4.30 -1.04 -4.06
N ASN A 159 -5.41 -1.75 -3.92
CA ASN A 159 -5.81 -2.38 -2.66
C ASN A 159 -4.81 -3.46 -2.22
N GLN A 160 -4.30 -4.27 -3.16
CA GLN A 160 -3.25 -5.27 -2.88
C GLN A 160 -1.95 -4.61 -2.40
N ILE A 161 -1.52 -3.54 -3.07
CA ILE A 161 -0.38 -2.72 -2.67
C ILE A 161 -0.59 -2.18 -1.25
N HIS A 162 -1.77 -1.64 -0.97
CA HIS A 162 -2.12 -1.06 0.32
C HIS A 162 -2.06 -2.10 1.45
N GLU A 163 -2.63 -3.27 1.22
CA GLU A 163 -2.60 -4.38 2.20
C GLU A 163 -1.18 -4.89 2.44
N TYR A 164 -0.39 -5.01 1.37
CA TYR A 164 1.02 -5.42 1.47
C TYR A 164 1.85 -4.42 2.30
N LEU A 165 1.72 -3.12 2.03
CA LEU A 165 2.43 -2.07 2.76
C LEU A 165 1.98 -1.97 4.22
N ASN A 166 0.69 -2.16 4.50
CA ASN A 166 0.19 -2.24 5.87
C ASN A 166 0.73 -3.47 6.63
N SER A 167 0.99 -4.57 5.92
CA SER A 167 1.59 -5.76 6.51
C SER A 167 3.05 -5.51 6.90
N LEU A 168 3.84 -4.88 6.02
CA LEU A 168 5.20 -4.44 6.32
C LEU A 168 5.24 -3.42 7.46
N ARG A 169 4.27 -2.49 7.49
CA ARG A 169 4.18 -1.46 8.53
C ARG A 169 3.94 -2.09 9.91
N GLN A 170 3.01 -3.04 10.01
CA GLN A 170 2.74 -3.77 11.25
C GLN A 170 3.91 -4.64 11.71
N GLU A 171 4.64 -5.26 10.77
CA GLU A 171 5.87 -5.99 11.09
C GLU A 171 6.93 -5.06 11.72
N ASN A 172 7.02 -3.83 11.22
CA ASN A 172 7.87 -2.78 11.78
C ASN A 172 7.27 -2.07 13.01
N GLY A 173 6.18 -2.60 13.59
CA GLY A 173 5.54 -2.07 14.80
C GLY A 173 4.74 -0.78 14.62
N LEU A 174 4.48 -0.39 13.38
CA LEU A 174 3.68 0.79 13.02
C LEU A 174 2.22 0.39 12.75
N LEU A 175 1.27 1.27 13.07
CA LEU A 175 -0.16 1.01 12.85
C LEU A 175 -0.51 0.89 11.35
N PRO A 176 -1.53 0.12 10.95
CA PRO A 176 -2.02 0.16 9.58
C PRO A 176 -2.66 1.52 9.25
N LEU A 177 -2.52 1.95 8.00
CA LEU A 177 -3.20 3.14 7.46
C LEU A 177 -4.52 2.75 6.78
N PRO A 178 -5.58 3.60 6.84
CA PRO A 178 -6.83 3.36 6.13
C PRO A 178 -6.66 3.25 4.61
N ILE A 179 -7.48 2.46 3.93
CA ILE A 179 -7.46 2.35 2.46
C ILE A 179 -7.71 3.73 1.85
N GLY A 180 -6.92 4.08 0.84
CA GLY A 180 -7.02 5.37 0.13
C GLY A 180 -6.18 6.49 0.73
N THR A 181 -5.49 6.28 1.86
CA THR A 181 -4.44 7.20 2.31
C THR A 181 -3.12 6.87 1.63
N GLU A 182 -2.44 7.88 1.09
CA GLU A 182 -1.10 7.70 0.55
C GLU A 182 -0.11 7.28 1.64
N PHE A 183 0.69 6.25 1.37
CA PHE A 183 1.77 5.87 2.28
C PHE A 183 2.87 6.94 2.24
N PRO A 184 3.38 7.37 3.40
CA PRO A 184 4.49 8.30 3.44
C PRO A 184 5.68 7.69 2.71
N THR A 185 6.33 8.49 1.89
CA THR A 185 7.62 8.15 1.25
C THR A 185 8.73 8.38 2.26
N SER A 186 9.59 7.38 2.50
CA SER A 186 10.79 7.55 3.33
C SER A 186 11.81 8.48 2.68
N ASP A 187 12.74 9.06 3.46
CA ASP A 187 13.80 9.90 2.90
C ASP A 187 14.68 9.10 1.90
N GLU A 188 14.94 7.83 2.19
CA GLU A 188 15.67 6.91 1.30
C GLU A 188 14.93 6.65 -0.02
N GLU A 189 13.60 6.48 0.02
CA GLU A 189 12.79 6.37 -1.19
C GLU A 189 12.85 7.66 -2.01
N ARG A 190 12.77 8.84 -1.37
CA ARG A 190 12.86 10.14 -2.06
C ARG A 190 14.21 10.33 -2.76
N ASP A 191 15.29 9.99 -2.09
CA ASP A 191 16.64 10.08 -2.68
C ASP A 191 16.79 9.13 -3.86
N GLY A 192 16.27 7.90 -3.74
CA GLY A 192 16.21 6.94 -4.84
C GLY A 192 15.38 7.45 -6.02
N ASP A 193 14.27 8.13 -5.75
CA ASP A 193 13.39 8.71 -6.78
C ASP A 193 14.11 9.81 -7.56
N ILE A 194 14.84 10.71 -6.88
CA ILE A 194 15.64 11.77 -7.53
C ILE A 194 16.73 11.19 -8.45
N VAL A 195 17.39 10.12 -8.00
CA VAL A 195 18.43 9.45 -8.80
C VAL A 195 17.83 8.76 -10.02
N ALA A 196 16.70 8.06 -9.84
CA ALA A 196 16.01 7.39 -10.94
C ALA A 196 15.49 8.40 -11.97
N GLU A 197 14.87 9.49 -11.53
CA GLU A 197 14.39 10.57 -12.40
C GLU A 197 15.53 11.15 -13.25
N ARG A 198 16.68 11.44 -12.62
CA ARG A 198 17.86 11.93 -13.34
C ARG A 198 18.32 10.95 -14.41
N ARG A 199 18.43 9.66 -14.08
CA ARG A 199 18.86 8.64 -15.04
C ARG A 199 17.88 8.48 -16.19
N ILE A 200 16.57 8.54 -15.91
CA ILE A 200 15.53 8.50 -16.93
C ILE A 200 15.71 9.67 -17.90
N VAL A 201 15.89 10.89 -17.40
CA VAL A 201 16.14 12.08 -18.25
C VAL A 201 17.41 11.90 -19.08
N GLU A 202 18.53 11.52 -18.46
CA GLU A 202 19.80 11.30 -19.15
C GLU A 202 19.69 10.24 -20.26
N MET A 203 18.95 9.16 -20.02
CA MET A 203 18.73 8.12 -21.03
C MET A 203 17.87 8.62 -22.19
N VAL A 204 16.80 9.36 -21.92
CA VAL A 204 15.95 9.90 -23.00
C VAL A 204 16.74 10.91 -23.83
N GLU A 205 17.55 11.77 -23.21
CA GLU A 205 18.45 12.69 -23.92
C GLU A 205 19.51 11.97 -24.75
N ALA A 206 20.01 10.82 -24.27
CA ALA A 206 21.00 10.02 -24.98
C ALA A 206 20.44 9.34 -26.23
N VAL A 207 19.16 8.97 -26.23
CA VAL A 207 18.51 8.33 -27.38
C VAL A 207 18.09 9.36 -28.42
N ASP A 208 17.35 10.40 -28.03
CA ASP A 208 17.03 11.52 -28.91
C ASP A 208 16.72 12.78 -28.09
N LYS A 209 17.56 13.80 -28.22
CA LYS A 209 17.35 15.10 -27.54
C LYS A 209 16.04 15.78 -27.95
N ASN A 210 15.45 15.42 -29.09
CA ASN A 210 14.16 15.96 -29.51
C ASN A 210 12.98 15.33 -28.76
N LEU A 211 13.16 14.17 -28.10
CA LEU A 211 12.09 13.51 -27.36
C LEU A 211 11.73 14.25 -26.06
N LEU A 212 12.65 15.05 -25.50
CA LEU A 212 12.39 15.89 -24.33
C LEU A 212 11.92 17.31 -24.70
N ARG A 213 11.41 17.54 -25.92
CA ARG A 213 10.88 18.86 -26.30
C ARG A 213 9.83 19.32 -25.30
N GLU A 214 10.03 20.52 -24.77
CA GLU A 214 8.97 21.22 -24.04
C GLU A 214 7.74 21.31 -24.95
N PRO A 215 6.53 21.08 -24.39
CA PRO A 215 5.30 21.23 -25.16
C PRO A 215 5.26 22.65 -25.72
N ASP A 216 4.90 22.79 -27.01
CA ASP A 216 4.72 24.10 -27.64
C ASP A 216 3.88 25.01 -26.73
N PRO A 217 4.23 26.30 -26.57
CA PRO A 217 3.51 27.20 -25.69
C PRO A 217 2.03 27.14 -26.04
N PRO A 218 1.14 26.95 -25.05
CA PRO A 218 -0.28 26.81 -25.32
C PRO A 218 -0.74 28.04 -26.11
N PRO A 219 -1.49 27.87 -27.22
CA PRO A 219 -2.11 28.99 -27.90
C PRO A 219 -2.83 29.88 -26.88
N PRO A 220 -2.79 31.22 -27.01
CA PRO A 220 -3.42 32.11 -26.04
C PRO A 220 -4.87 31.68 -25.83
N GLU A 221 -5.19 31.27 -24.60
CA GLU A 221 -6.49 30.69 -24.27
C GLU A 221 -7.62 31.65 -24.70
N PRO A 222 -8.58 31.22 -25.53
CA PRO A 222 -9.83 31.95 -25.66
C PRO A 222 -10.53 31.91 -24.29
N LYS A 223 -11.01 33.08 -23.83
CA LYS A 223 -11.67 33.28 -22.53
C LYS A 223 -12.71 32.16 -22.28
N LYS A 224 -12.51 31.42 -21.19
CA LYS A 224 -13.29 30.27 -20.75
C LYS A 224 -14.80 30.57 -20.77
N GLU A 225 -15.52 29.97 -21.70
CA GLU A 225 -16.92 29.62 -21.51
C GLU A 225 -16.93 28.19 -21.00
N GLU A 226 -17.24 28.04 -19.70
CA GLU A 226 -17.32 26.78 -18.99
C GLU A 226 -18.44 25.92 -19.59
N LYS A 227 -18.14 25.19 -20.66
CA LYS A 227 -18.97 24.07 -21.10
C LYS A 227 -18.42 22.80 -20.46
N LYS A 228 -19.05 22.46 -19.35
CA LYS A 228 -19.11 21.12 -18.77
C LYS A 228 -19.64 20.13 -19.81
N VAL A 229 -18.77 19.64 -20.68
CA VAL A 229 -19.04 18.51 -21.58
C VAL A 229 -17.73 17.76 -21.83
N LEU A 230 -17.50 16.67 -21.10
CA LEU A 230 -17.30 15.38 -21.77
C LEU A 230 -17.70 14.26 -20.82
N SER A 231 -18.96 13.88 -20.97
CA SER A 231 -19.60 12.72 -20.39
C SER A 231 -19.43 11.51 -21.32
N SER A 232 -19.23 10.34 -20.71
CA SER A 232 -19.62 9.02 -21.22
C SER A 232 -18.70 8.25 -22.20
N SER A 233 -17.65 8.83 -22.80
CA SER A 233 -16.72 8.05 -23.66
C SER A 233 -15.58 7.36 -22.89
N GLU A 234 -15.16 7.90 -21.75
CA GLU A 234 -14.05 7.30 -20.95
C GLU A 234 -14.39 5.95 -20.31
N SER A 235 -15.67 5.62 -20.10
CA SER A 235 -16.07 4.36 -19.45
C SER A 235 -15.91 3.12 -20.34
N GLU A 236 -16.07 3.27 -21.66
CA GLU A 236 -15.95 2.15 -22.60
C GLU A 236 -14.49 1.83 -22.90
N ASP A 237 -13.64 2.87 -23.04
CA ASP A 237 -12.19 2.73 -23.22
C ASP A 237 -11.52 2.14 -21.98
N VAL A 238 -11.91 2.56 -20.78
CA VAL A 238 -11.38 2.00 -19.52
C VAL A 238 -11.78 0.53 -19.36
N SER A 239 -13.00 0.14 -19.74
CA SER A 239 -13.44 -1.26 -19.74
C SER A 239 -12.64 -2.12 -20.72
N TYR A 240 -12.33 -1.60 -21.92
CA TYR A 240 -11.47 -2.28 -22.88
C TYR A 240 -10.03 -2.42 -22.37
N ILE A 241 -9.47 -1.37 -21.77
CA ILE A 241 -8.15 -1.41 -21.11
C ILE A 241 -8.14 -2.47 -20.00
N PHE A 242 -9.18 -2.56 -19.17
CA PHE A 242 -9.26 -3.58 -18.13
C PHE A 242 -9.42 -5.01 -18.66
N LYS A 243 -10.10 -5.20 -19.80
CA LYS A 243 -10.14 -6.50 -20.48
C LYS A 243 -8.75 -6.90 -20.98
N LEU A 244 -8.02 -5.97 -21.60
CA LEU A 244 -6.66 -6.20 -22.08
C LEU A 244 -5.69 -6.47 -20.92
N TYR A 245 -5.87 -5.80 -19.79
CA TYR A 245 -5.11 -6.04 -18.56
C TYR A 245 -5.33 -7.47 -18.04
N HIS A 246 -6.58 -7.93 -17.98
CA HIS A 246 -6.89 -9.30 -17.57
C HIS A 246 -6.30 -10.33 -18.54
N GLU A 247 -6.38 -10.07 -19.85
CA GLU A 247 -5.76 -10.91 -20.87
C GLU A 247 -4.23 -10.95 -20.73
N PHE A 248 -3.61 -9.80 -20.46
CA PHE A 248 -2.17 -9.72 -20.21
C PHE A 248 -1.76 -10.59 -19.03
N ASN A 249 -2.43 -10.47 -17.88
CA ASN A 249 -2.15 -11.27 -16.69
C ASN A 249 -2.43 -12.77 -16.85
N LEU A 250 -3.35 -13.15 -17.75
CA LEU A 250 -3.57 -14.55 -18.11
C LEU A 250 -2.45 -15.15 -18.96
N LYS A 251 -1.74 -14.32 -19.73
CA LYS A 251 -0.71 -14.75 -20.68
C LYS A 251 0.70 -14.76 -20.08
N THR A 252 0.89 -14.08 -18.94
CA THR A 252 2.16 -14.02 -18.18
C THR A 252 2.23 -15.01 -17.00
N ARG A 253 1.14 -15.76 -16.72
CA ARG A 253 1.07 -16.85 -15.73
C ARG A 253 1.12 -18.23 -16.40
#